data_AF-A0A399F1F3-F1
#
_entry.id   AF-A0A399F1F3-F1
#
_cell.length_a   1.000
_cell.length_b   1.000
_cell.length_c   1.000
_cell.angle_alpha   90.00
_cell.angle_beta   90.00
_cell.angle_gamma   90.00
#
_symmetry.space_group_name_H-M   'P 1'
#
loop_
_entity.id
_entity.type
_entity.pdbx_description
1 polymer ?
#
loop_
_entity_poly.entity_id
_entity_poly.type
_entity_poly.pdbx_seq_one_letter_code
_entity_poly.pdbx_strand_id
1 'polypeptide(L)'
;MEAGLVELLDLFEYKVADLLEGRPPKGGRSSVVRLRQQLLQSNLPPTLARRFRQIDAEYRSLRGQPEEHSPATEADFEGIVVEDEPSLDTPERAVLEQLAEAVYWQRTAREVTRQMRHFNTGKREALRLAYAVLQNLESYAATPYFTQDYNLSRFEVAHPIPAYSDPLVRLEDTEVGRNLILELVREAHTLSERLRLPSEETLPYLRRFLRRVIDKGLALRYGGGKSVSQEVLRRTLEEARRHNLTSTQIRQLEQRLREQHMEDRRLAMVMEQDRQAFGAAAEKLLELLQKLLPYPKGEAQPPTLPAQIWLGRDPKLSLQEIPDDPPGLTLRLVPGSFKAWNTEFTVTQAGNEFSLVVGGSEYPLSEAEPLAVPWGSFELWAIRRGQYAHLRLETRGEALLSSLLAEGRVLAYLLRPDKAFAYLRLLRAFSSRLKGPITYHDFTPDKATRYQEASPEALQDFARKGLEVVRSRMERSSDWPALMREVGMALGLEEEAELMSQELTAWLSHRSDSQTQTHSLGSTTLNDGPSSLKVGSVVLSLRQEGEAVYVSAPGIMARRLSDLLVWHLPEGSAVLAREGPCVAHTFVPFDSRV
;
A
#
# COMPACT_ATOMS: atom_id res chain seq x y z
N MET A 1 16.13 3.72 39.64
CA MET A 1 14.75 4.21 39.41
C MET A 1 13.85 2.99 39.28
N GLU A 2 13.35 2.47 40.41
CA GLU A 2 12.53 1.24 40.48
C GLU A 2 11.04 1.55 40.74
N ALA A 3 10.68 2.83 40.90
CA ALA A 3 9.39 3.26 41.42
C ALA A 3 8.18 2.91 40.53
N GLY A 4 8.33 2.95 39.19
CA GLY A 4 7.20 2.71 38.28
C GLY A 4 6.76 1.25 38.14
N LEU A 5 7.65 0.27 38.36
CA LEU A 5 7.31 -1.15 38.20
C LEU A 5 6.55 -1.70 39.41
N VAL A 6 6.82 -1.17 40.60
CA VAL A 6 6.10 -1.53 41.83
C VAL A 6 4.65 -1.05 41.73
N GLU A 7 4.43 0.19 41.31
CA GLU A 7 3.10 0.77 41.13
C GLU A 7 2.26 0.02 40.08
N LEU A 8 2.88 -0.42 38.98
CA LEU A 8 2.19 -1.24 37.97
C LEU A 8 1.83 -2.63 38.49
N LEU A 9 2.66 -3.22 39.35
CA LEU A 9 2.37 -4.51 39.96
C LEU A 9 1.25 -4.39 41.01
N ASP A 10 1.27 -3.34 41.85
CA ASP A 10 0.21 -3.08 42.83
C ASP A 10 -1.13 -2.76 42.14
N LEU A 11 -1.11 -2.06 41.00
CA LEU A 11 -2.30 -1.83 40.18
C LEU A 11 -2.84 -3.13 39.55
N PHE A 12 -1.95 -4.03 39.14
CA PHE A 12 -2.33 -5.35 38.64
C PHE A 12 -2.94 -6.21 39.75
N GLU A 13 -2.35 -6.21 40.94
CA GLU A 13 -2.87 -6.90 42.14
C GLU A 13 -4.27 -6.41 42.50
N TYR A 14 -4.47 -5.09 42.59
CA TYR A 14 -5.76 -4.49 42.90
C TYR A 14 -6.85 -4.91 41.91
N LYS A 15 -6.53 -4.91 40.61
CA LYS A 15 -7.51 -5.28 39.58
C LYS A 15 -7.79 -6.78 39.51
N VAL A 16 -6.83 -7.63 39.88
CA VAL A 16 -7.05 -9.07 40.00
C VAL A 16 -7.90 -9.36 41.25
N ALA A 17 -7.70 -8.64 42.35
CA ALA A 17 -8.55 -8.72 43.54
C ALA A 17 -10.00 -8.32 43.24
N ASP A 18 -10.23 -7.22 42.50
CA ASP A 18 -11.57 -6.83 42.03
C ASP A 18 -12.24 -7.97 41.26
N LEU A 19 -11.49 -8.66 40.38
CA LEU A 19 -12.01 -9.78 39.60
C LEU A 19 -12.28 -11.03 40.46
N LEU A 20 -11.48 -11.30 41.48
CA LEU A 20 -11.71 -12.37 42.45
C LEU A 20 -12.97 -12.12 43.29
N GLU A 21 -13.27 -10.85 43.59
CA GLU A 21 -14.48 -10.42 44.29
C GLU A 21 -15.71 -10.30 43.36
N GLY A 22 -15.57 -10.64 42.07
CA GLY A 22 -16.65 -10.54 41.07
C GLY A 22 -17.03 -9.11 40.68
N ARG A 23 -16.22 -8.10 41.06
CA ARG A 23 -16.42 -6.70 40.70
C ARG A 23 -15.74 -6.38 39.36
N PRO A 24 -16.33 -5.51 38.52
CA PRO A 24 -15.66 -5.08 37.30
C PRO A 24 -14.48 -4.16 37.63
N PRO A 25 -13.23 -4.49 37.22
CA PRO A 25 -12.07 -3.66 37.52
C PRO A 25 -12.16 -2.32 36.77
N LYS A 26 -11.65 -1.25 37.39
CA LYS A 26 -11.59 0.08 36.74
C LYS A 26 -10.81 0.02 35.42
N GLY A 27 -11.47 0.34 34.32
CA GLY A 27 -10.94 0.22 32.95
C GLY A 27 -11.26 -1.10 32.24
N GLY A 28 -12.12 -1.96 32.83
CA GLY A 28 -12.59 -3.20 32.22
C GLY A 28 -11.56 -4.33 32.21
N ARG A 29 -12.02 -5.54 31.84
CA ARG A 29 -11.20 -6.76 31.78
C ARG A 29 -9.99 -6.63 30.83
N SER A 30 -10.13 -5.85 29.75
CA SER A 30 -9.04 -5.56 28.80
C SER A 30 -7.87 -4.81 29.44
N SER A 31 -8.13 -3.94 30.43
CA SER A 31 -7.06 -3.23 31.14
C SER A 31 -6.19 -4.14 31.99
N VAL A 32 -6.75 -5.23 32.52
CA VAL A 32 -6.01 -6.26 33.29
C VAL A 32 -5.12 -7.08 32.36
N VAL A 33 -5.63 -7.45 31.17
CA VAL A 33 -4.86 -8.15 30.14
C VAL A 33 -3.68 -7.30 29.65
N ARG A 34 -3.90 -6.00 29.42
CA ARG A 34 -2.87 -5.06 28.98
C ARG A 34 -1.78 -4.87 30.05
N LEU A 35 -2.17 -4.71 31.32
CA LEU A 35 -1.23 -4.61 32.44
C LEU A 35 -0.39 -5.89 32.62
N ARG A 36 -1.02 -7.07 32.47
CA ARG A 36 -0.34 -8.36 32.48
C ARG A 36 0.71 -8.47 31.38
N GLN A 37 0.37 -8.07 30.16
CA GLN A 37 1.29 -8.11 29.02
C GLN A 37 2.47 -7.15 29.23
N GLN A 38 2.21 -5.96 29.77
CA GLN A 38 3.25 -4.98 30.11
C GLN A 38 4.20 -5.48 31.21
N LEU A 39 3.68 -6.15 32.24
CA LEU A 39 4.50 -6.75 33.30
C LEU A 39 5.33 -7.95 32.79
N LEU A 40 4.79 -8.76 31.87
CA LEU A 40 5.51 -9.87 31.23
C LEU A 40 6.65 -9.41 30.31
N GLN A 41 6.50 -8.25 29.67
CA GLN A 41 7.52 -7.67 28.79
C GLN A 41 8.58 -6.87 29.56
N SER A 42 8.34 -6.57 30.83
CA SER A 42 9.28 -5.83 31.68
C SER A 42 10.29 -6.76 32.37
N ASN A 43 11.55 -6.32 32.48
CA ASN A 43 12.59 -7.04 33.24
C ASN A 43 12.36 -6.82 34.75
N LEU A 44 11.45 -7.59 35.34
CA LEU A 44 11.12 -7.52 36.77
C LEU A 44 12.28 -8.01 37.65
N PRO A 45 12.68 -7.26 38.69
CA PRO A 45 13.58 -7.73 39.74
C PRO A 45 13.09 -9.04 40.37
N PRO A 46 13.98 -9.91 40.89
CA PRO A 46 13.64 -11.26 41.36
C PRO A 46 12.52 -11.31 42.42
N THR A 47 12.44 -10.28 43.28
CA THR A 47 11.40 -10.14 44.32
C THR A 47 10.03 -9.83 43.72
N LEU A 48 9.95 -8.89 42.78
CA LEU A 48 8.72 -8.50 42.08
C LEU A 48 8.25 -9.60 41.10
N ALA A 49 9.18 -10.30 40.47
CA ALA A 49 8.87 -11.44 39.60
C ALA A 49 8.18 -12.59 40.36
N ARG A 50 8.56 -12.84 41.62
CA ARG A 50 7.91 -13.84 42.47
C ARG A 50 6.47 -13.43 42.83
N ARG A 51 6.27 -12.17 43.23
CA ARG A 51 4.95 -11.60 43.57
C ARG A 51 4.03 -11.58 42.34
N PHE A 52 4.54 -11.19 41.17
CA PHE A 52 3.81 -11.25 39.90
C PHE A 52 3.35 -12.67 39.54
N ARG A 53 4.21 -13.69 39.70
CA ARG A 53 3.84 -15.09 39.40
C ARG A 53 2.73 -15.62 40.31
N GLN A 54 2.64 -15.15 41.55
CA GLN A 54 1.57 -15.53 42.48
C GLN A 54 0.24 -14.92 42.02
N ILE A 55 0.20 -13.61 41.77
CA ILE A 55 -0.99 -12.90 41.30
C ILE A 55 -1.43 -13.41 39.92
N ASP A 56 -0.48 -13.74 39.03
CA ASP A 56 -0.80 -14.31 37.71
C ASP A 56 -1.36 -15.74 37.81
N ALA A 57 -1.03 -16.50 38.85
CA ALA A 57 -1.63 -17.81 39.09
C ALA A 57 -3.09 -17.67 39.55
N GLU A 58 -3.38 -16.69 40.40
CA GLU A 58 -4.74 -16.35 40.86
C GLU A 58 -5.62 -15.81 39.71
N TYR A 59 -5.04 -14.98 38.83
CA TYR A 59 -5.76 -14.53 37.63
C TYR A 59 -6.07 -15.67 36.65
N ARG A 60 -5.18 -16.68 36.54
CA ARG A 60 -5.41 -17.85 35.67
C ARG A 60 -6.43 -18.82 36.23
N SER A 61 -6.55 -18.96 37.56
CA SER A 61 -7.55 -19.85 38.17
C SER A 61 -8.98 -19.37 37.90
N LEU A 62 -9.20 -18.05 37.77
CA LEU A 62 -10.46 -17.46 37.34
C LEU A 62 -10.86 -17.83 35.89
N ARG A 63 -9.90 -18.16 35.03
CA ARG A 63 -10.14 -18.56 33.63
C ARG A 63 -10.45 -20.05 33.46
N GLY A 64 -10.25 -20.84 34.51
CA GLY A 64 -10.37 -22.30 34.51
C GLY A 64 -11.70 -22.84 35.05
N GLN A 65 -12.62 -21.99 35.51
CA GLN A 65 -13.95 -22.43 35.95
C GLN A 65 -14.96 -22.32 34.79
N PRO A 66 -15.65 -23.42 34.43
CA PRO A 66 -16.78 -23.37 33.52
C PRO A 66 -17.95 -22.66 34.22
N GLU A 67 -18.48 -21.59 33.61
CA GLU A 67 -19.64 -20.86 34.12
C GLU A 67 -20.89 -21.77 34.11
N GLU A 68 -21.29 -22.26 35.29
CA GLU A 68 -22.64 -22.76 35.53
C GLU A 68 -23.62 -21.59 35.31
N HIS A 69 -24.40 -21.69 34.24
CA HIS A 69 -25.50 -20.78 33.96
C HIS A 69 -26.63 -21.03 34.97
N SER A 70 -26.76 -20.14 35.95
CA SER A 70 -28.01 -19.93 36.69
C SER A 70 -28.89 -18.93 35.93
N PRO A 71 -30.23 -19.10 35.93
CA PRO A 71 -31.13 -18.42 35.02
C PRO A 71 -31.16 -16.91 35.31
N ALA A 72 -31.26 -16.14 34.23
CA ALA A 72 -31.29 -14.69 34.25
C ALA A 72 -32.46 -14.17 35.12
N THR A 73 -32.12 -13.48 36.21
CA THR A 73 -33.01 -12.50 36.81
C THR A 73 -32.91 -11.25 35.94
N GLU A 74 -34.02 -10.87 35.32
CA GLU A 74 -34.17 -9.63 34.56
C GLU A 74 -33.69 -8.43 35.39
N ALA A 75 -32.61 -7.80 34.93
CA ALA A 75 -32.23 -6.48 35.38
C ALA A 75 -32.89 -5.46 34.46
N ASP A 76 -33.73 -4.64 35.06
CA ASP A 76 -34.47 -3.55 34.47
C ASP A 76 -33.51 -2.51 33.87
N PHE A 77 -33.41 -2.48 32.54
CA PHE A 77 -32.67 -1.47 31.77
C PHE A 77 -33.66 -0.50 31.11
N GLU A 78 -34.51 0.14 31.89
CA GLU A 78 -35.16 1.38 31.46
C GLU A 78 -34.14 2.53 31.56
N GLY A 79 -33.56 2.94 30.42
CA GLY A 79 -32.96 4.27 30.32
C GLY A 79 -31.64 4.45 29.56
N ILE A 80 -31.11 3.42 28.89
CA ILE A 80 -30.05 3.63 27.89
C ILE A 80 -30.49 2.99 26.58
N VAL A 81 -31.30 3.74 25.84
CA VAL A 81 -31.54 3.49 24.43
C VAL A 81 -30.31 4.03 23.69
N VAL A 82 -29.33 3.16 23.44
CA VAL A 82 -28.58 3.25 22.19
C VAL A 82 -29.59 2.78 21.15
N GLU A 83 -30.10 3.70 20.34
CA GLU A 83 -30.81 3.32 19.12
C GLU A 83 -29.78 2.68 18.19
N ASP A 84 -29.46 1.41 18.44
CA ASP A 84 -29.19 0.51 17.33
C ASP A 84 -30.53 0.42 16.59
N GLU A 85 -30.73 1.29 15.59
CA GLU A 85 -31.79 1.08 14.61
C GLU A 85 -31.66 -0.39 14.18
N PRO A 86 -32.71 -1.22 14.33
CA PRO A 86 -32.67 -2.56 13.78
C PRO A 86 -32.37 -2.40 12.31
N SER A 87 -31.22 -2.92 11.86
CA SER A 87 -30.89 -2.97 10.45
C SER A 87 -31.95 -3.84 9.79
N LEU A 88 -33.02 -3.22 9.31
CA LEU A 88 -33.85 -3.81 8.29
C LEU A 88 -32.88 -4.04 7.13
N ASP A 89 -32.52 -5.30 6.91
CA ASP A 89 -31.74 -5.75 5.77
C ASP A 89 -32.59 -5.49 4.52
N THR A 90 -32.58 -4.25 4.05
CA THR A 90 -33.26 -3.89 2.81
C THR A 90 -32.45 -4.47 1.65
N PRO A 91 -33.11 -4.98 0.59
CA PRO A 91 -32.41 -5.56 -0.55
C PRO A 91 -31.41 -4.57 -1.18
N GLU A 92 -31.67 -3.26 -1.05
CA GLU A 92 -30.77 -2.21 -1.53
C GLU A 92 -29.48 -2.08 -0.70
N ARG A 93 -29.51 -2.34 0.61
CA ARG A 93 -28.29 -2.41 1.44
C ARG A 93 -27.40 -3.58 1.03
N ALA A 94 -27.98 -4.75 0.81
CA ALA A 94 -27.24 -5.92 0.33
C ALA A 94 -26.59 -5.66 -1.05
N VAL A 95 -27.29 -4.93 -1.93
CA VAL A 95 -26.71 -4.53 -3.22
C VAL A 95 -25.57 -3.52 -3.06
N LEU A 96 -25.68 -2.55 -2.15
CA LEU A 96 -24.60 -1.62 -1.84
C LEU A 96 -23.36 -2.35 -1.32
N GLU A 97 -23.53 -3.35 -0.46
CA GLU A 97 -22.42 -4.19 0.02
C GLU A 97 -21.75 -4.97 -1.13
N GLN A 98 -22.54 -5.59 -2.02
CA GLN A 98 -22.02 -6.29 -3.20
C GLN A 98 -21.29 -5.34 -4.17
N LEU A 99 -21.80 -4.11 -4.34
CA LEU A 99 -21.13 -3.08 -5.13
C LEU A 99 -19.83 -2.63 -4.47
N ALA A 100 -19.81 -2.47 -3.14
CA ALA A 100 -18.61 -2.07 -2.41
C ALA A 100 -17.52 -3.14 -2.56
N GLU A 101 -17.88 -4.41 -2.41
CA GLU A 101 -16.98 -5.54 -2.62
C GLU A 101 -16.44 -5.57 -4.07
N ALA A 102 -17.32 -5.34 -5.05
CA ALA A 102 -16.92 -5.31 -6.45
C ALA A 102 -15.95 -4.16 -6.78
N VAL A 103 -16.20 -2.96 -6.23
CA VAL A 103 -15.30 -1.81 -6.35
C VAL A 103 -13.95 -2.12 -5.69
N TYR A 104 -13.96 -2.77 -4.53
CA TYR A 104 -12.73 -3.20 -3.85
C TYR A 104 -11.90 -4.12 -4.75
N TRP A 105 -12.51 -5.18 -5.30
CA TRP A 105 -11.79 -6.12 -6.16
C TRP A 105 -11.29 -5.49 -7.47
N GLN A 106 -12.06 -4.58 -8.05
CA GLN A 106 -11.65 -3.83 -9.24
C GLN A 106 -10.45 -2.92 -8.94
N ARG A 107 -10.44 -2.20 -7.81
CA ARG A 107 -9.29 -1.39 -7.36
C ARG A 107 -8.06 -2.26 -7.12
N THR A 108 -8.23 -3.40 -6.44
CA THR A 108 -7.17 -4.38 -6.19
C THR A 108 -6.56 -4.90 -7.50
N ALA A 109 -7.39 -5.27 -8.48
CA ALA A 109 -6.93 -5.73 -9.79
C ALA A 109 -6.07 -4.69 -10.53
N ARG A 110 -6.46 -3.41 -10.43
CA ARG A 110 -5.69 -2.31 -11.04
C ARG A 110 -4.37 -2.08 -10.33
N GLU A 111 -4.36 -2.10 -9.00
CA GLU A 111 -3.11 -1.95 -8.25
C GLU A 111 -2.14 -3.10 -8.53
N VAL A 112 -2.61 -4.35 -8.57
CA VAL A 112 -1.78 -5.50 -8.99
C VAL A 112 -1.24 -5.29 -10.41
N THR A 113 -2.06 -4.80 -11.34
CA THR A 113 -1.64 -4.50 -12.72
C THR A 113 -0.53 -3.44 -12.76
N ARG A 114 -0.64 -2.38 -11.95
CA ARG A 114 0.39 -1.32 -11.84
C ARG A 114 1.70 -1.89 -11.27
N GLN A 115 1.62 -2.73 -10.24
CA GLN A 115 2.78 -3.34 -9.60
C GLN A 115 3.43 -4.47 -10.41
N MET A 116 2.74 -4.99 -11.43
CA MET A 116 3.20 -6.15 -12.20
C MET A 116 4.58 -5.95 -12.84
N ARG A 117 4.92 -4.72 -13.22
CA ARG A 117 6.25 -4.39 -13.75
C ARG A 117 7.38 -4.74 -12.77
N HIS A 118 7.17 -4.59 -11.46
CA HIS A 118 8.17 -4.90 -10.44
C HIS A 118 8.36 -6.40 -10.25
N PHE A 119 7.28 -7.18 -10.38
CA PHE A 119 7.30 -8.64 -10.20
C PHE A 119 7.82 -9.39 -11.43
N ASN A 120 7.74 -8.78 -12.62
CA ASN A 120 8.24 -9.36 -13.86
C ASN A 120 9.74 -9.14 -14.13
N THR A 121 10.45 -8.49 -13.21
CA THR A 121 11.91 -8.30 -13.31
C THR A 121 12.69 -9.54 -12.84
N GLY A 122 13.93 -9.67 -13.32
CA GLY A 122 14.86 -10.70 -12.84
C GLY A 122 14.42 -12.13 -13.17
N LYS A 123 14.58 -13.07 -12.21
CA LYS A 123 14.18 -14.48 -12.37
C LYS A 123 12.76 -14.74 -11.86
N ARG A 124 11.93 -13.68 -11.71
CA ARG A 124 10.51 -13.74 -11.34
C ARG A 124 10.28 -14.54 -10.05
N GLU A 125 11.16 -14.35 -9.07
CA GLU A 125 11.19 -15.12 -7.83
C GLU A 125 9.87 -15.04 -7.07
N ALA A 126 9.24 -13.86 -7.04
CA ALA A 126 7.95 -13.64 -6.39
C ALA A 126 6.80 -14.41 -7.07
N LEU A 127 6.73 -14.41 -8.40
CA LEU A 127 5.70 -15.16 -9.13
C LEU A 127 5.87 -16.67 -8.96
N ARG A 128 7.11 -17.17 -9.05
CA ARG A 128 7.42 -18.59 -8.84
C ARG A 128 7.07 -19.03 -7.42
N LEU A 129 7.33 -18.16 -6.44
CA LEU A 129 6.95 -18.41 -5.05
C LEU A 129 5.43 -18.37 -4.86
N ALA A 130 4.74 -17.37 -5.41
CA ALA A 130 3.27 -17.27 -5.36
C ALA A 130 2.60 -18.51 -5.95
N TYR A 131 3.08 -19.01 -7.08
CA TYR A 131 2.61 -20.24 -7.69
C TYR A 131 2.77 -21.45 -6.77
N ALA A 132 3.98 -21.65 -6.23
CA ALA A 132 4.23 -22.77 -5.33
C ALA A 132 3.38 -22.68 -4.06
N VAL A 133 3.17 -21.48 -3.52
CA VAL A 133 2.34 -21.24 -2.33
C VAL A 133 0.88 -21.59 -2.61
N LEU A 134 0.32 -21.12 -3.72
CA LEU A 134 -1.06 -21.42 -4.11
C LEU A 134 -1.28 -22.93 -4.27
N GLN A 135 -0.40 -23.62 -5.00
CA GLN A 135 -0.50 -25.07 -5.21
C GLN A 135 -0.39 -25.86 -3.89
N ASN A 136 0.51 -25.45 -2.99
CA ASN A 136 0.63 -26.08 -1.68
C ASN A 136 -0.54 -25.73 -0.74
N LEU A 137 -1.11 -24.52 -0.82
CA LEU A 137 -2.30 -24.13 -0.04
C LEU A 137 -3.52 -24.92 -0.50
N GLU A 138 -3.74 -25.04 -1.81
CA GLU A 138 -4.83 -25.84 -2.39
C GLU A 138 -4.71 -27.31 -1.96
N SER A 139 -3.52 -27.90 -2.12
CA SER A 139 -3.25 -29.27 -1.71
C SER A 139 -3.44 -29.48 -0.21
N TYR A 140 -3.01 -28.51 0.61
CA TYR A 140 -3.15 -28.60 2.05
C TYR A 140 -4.59 -28.40 2.52
N ALA A 141 -5.34 -27.51 1.88
CA ALA A 141 -6.75 -27.28 2.15
C ALA A 141 -7.64 -28.49 1.87
N ALA A 142 -7.23 -29.38 0.96
CA ALA A 142 -7.91 -30.65 0.73
C ALA A 142 -7.74 -31.66 1.88
N THR A 143 -6.82 -31.41 2.82
CA THR A 143 -6.58 -32.31 3.96
C THR A 143 -7.51 -31.99 5.15
N PRO A 144 -7.92 -33.00 5.94
CA PRO A 144 -8.80 -32.79 7.10
C PRO A 144 -8.14 -32.00 8.24
N TYR A 145 -6.82 -31.84 8.20
CA TYR A 145 -6.05 -31.17 9.25
C TYR A 145 -5.90 -29.66 9.03
N PHE A 146 -6.24 -29.16 7.85
CA PHE A 146 -6.06 -27.76 7.46
C PHE A 146 -6.61 -26.78 8.49
N THR A 147 -7.86 -26.98 8.93
CA THR A 147 -8.59 -26.07 9.82
C THR A 147 -8.08 -26.08 11.26
N GLN A 148 -7.26 -27.06 11.66
CA GLN A 148 -6.82 -27.26 13.05
C GLN A 148 -5.31 -27.00 13.23
N ASP A 149 -4.54 -26.92 12.14
CA ASP A 149 -3.09 -26.83 12.19
C ASP A 149 -2.58 -25.40 11.99
N TYR A 150 -2.85 -24.56 12.97
CA TYR A 150 -2.41 -23.16 13.00
C TYR A 150 -0.88 -23.00 12.91
N ASN A 151 -0.13 -23.97 13.45
CA ASN A 151 1.32 -23.94 13.56
C ASN A 151 2.04 -24.63 12.39
N LEU A 152 1.31 -25.13 11.39
CA LEU A 152 1.88 -25.84 10.23
C LEU A 152 2.73 -27.06 10.65
N SER A 153 2.34 -27.71 11.74
CA SER A 153 3.01 -28.88 12.29
C SER A 153 2.82 -30.13 11.43
N ARG A 154 1.65 -30.25 10.79
CA ARG A 154 1.26 -31.36 9.91
C ARG A 154 1.40 -31.01 8.44
N PHE A 155 1.71 -29.75 8.13
CA PHE A 155 1.94 -29.30 6.76
C PHE A 155 3.25 -29.86 6.18
N GLU A 156 3.10 -30.58 5.07
CA GLU A 156 4.18 -31.06 4.22
C GLU A 156 4.09 -30.38 2.86
N VAL A 157 5.25 -29.92 2.37
CA VAL A 157 5.34 -29.28 1.05
C VAL A 157 5.29 -30.39 0.02
N ALA A 158 4.27 -30.36 -0.83
CA ALA A 158 4.07 -31.32 -1.92
C ALA A 158 4.65 -30.79 -3.24
N HIS A 159 4.50 -29.48 -3.48
CA HIS A 159 4.90 -28.85 -4.74
C HIS A 159 6.17 -28.02 -4.56
N PRO A 160 7.25 -28.31 -5.31
CA PRO A 160 8.47 -27.50 -5.25
C PRO A 160 8.28 -26.13 -5.91
N ILE A 161 9.19 -25.20 -5.62
CA ILE A 161 9.23 -23.92 -6.35
C ILE A 161 9.70 -24.20 -7.78
N PRO A 162 8.91 -23.84 -8.82
CA PRO A 162 9.23 -24.17 -10.21
C PRO A 162 10.55 -23.52 -10.62
N ALA A 163 11.28 -24.13 -11.57
CA ALA A 163 12.50 -23.52 -12.12
C ALA A 163 12.16 -22.30 -12.99
N TYR A 164 13.14 -21.41 -13.23
CA TYR A 164 12.93 -20.27 -14.14
C TYR A 164 12.62 -20.71 -15.58
N SER A 165 13.21 -21.83 -16.02
CA SER A 165 13.05 -22.39 -17.36
C SER A 165 11.90 -23.40 -17.45
N ASP A 166 10.98 -23.44 -16.49
CA ASP A 166 9.88 -24.39 -16.49
C ASP A 166 8.82 -24.00 -17.55
N PRO A 167 8.63 -24.78 -18.61
CA PRO A 167 7.72 -24.43 -19.71
C PRO A 167 6.24 -24.53 -19.31
N LEU A 168 5.93 -25.22 -18.20
CA LEU A 168 4.55 -25.39 -17.72
C LEU A 168 4.05 -24.13 -17.00
N VAL A 169 4.96 -23.30 -16.50
CA VAL A 169 4.63 -22.08 -15.77
C VAL A 169 4.93 -20.88 -16.66
N ARG A 170 3.93 -20.44 -17.43
CA ARG A 170 4.02 -19.29 -18.37
C ARG A 170 4.07 -17.93 -17.65
N LEU A 171 5.01 -17.77 -16.71
CA LEU A 171 5.20 -16.54 -15.93
C LEU A 171 5.82 -15.38 -16.72
N GLU A 172 6.13 -15.61 -18.00
CA GLU A 172 6.53 -14.56 -18.94
C GLU A 172 5.36 -13.66 -19.31
N ASP A 173 4.15 -14.20 -19.29
CA ASP A 173 2.93 -13.48 -19.60
C ASP A 173 2.52 -12.61 -18.40
N THR A 174 2.43 -11.30 -18.63
CA THR A 174 1.99 -10.32 -17.65
C THR A 174 0.58 -10.60 -17.13
N GLU A 175 -0.31 -11.15 -17.95
CA GLU A 175 -1.68 -11.46 -17.56
C GLU A 175 -1.74 -12.67 -16.62
N VAL A 176 -0.94 -13.70 -16.92
CA VAL A 176 -0.80 -14.89 -16.05
C VAL A 176 -0.22 -14.48 -14.70
N GLY A 177 0.85 -13.66 -14.70
CA GLY A 177 1.43 -13.11 -13.48
C GLY A 177 0.43 -12.29 -12.66
N ARG A 178 -0.35 -11.42 -13.32
CA ARG A 178 -1.41 -10.61 -12.68
C ARG A 178 -2.45 -11.50 -12.01
N ASN A 179 -2.96 -12.49 -12.75
CA ASN A 179 -4.02 -13.38 -12.26
C ASN A 179 -3.53 -14.23 -11.08
N LEU A 180 -2.27 -14.68 -11.12
CA LEU A 180 -1.65 -15.43 -10.03
C LEU A 180 -1.56 -14.62 -8.72
N ILE A 181 -1.15 -13.36 -8.81
CA ILE A 181 -1.11 -12.47 -7.64
C ILE A 181 -2.52 -12.17 -7.14
N LEU A 182 -3.49 -11.96 -8.03
CA LEU A 182 -4.89 -11.74 -7.62
C LEU A 182 -5.48 -12.97 -6.92
N GLU A 183 -5.16 -14.17 -7.39
CA GLU A 183 -5.54 -15.42 -6.74
C GLU A 183 -4.92 -15.54 -5.35
N LEU A 184 -3.64 -15.18 -5.19
CA LEU A 184 -3.00 -15.12 -3.88
C LEU A 184 -3.69 -14.13 -2.93
N VAL A 185 -4.11 -12.95 -3.43
CA VAL A 185 -4.86 -11.97 -2.64
C VAL A 185 -6.22 -12.53 -2.22
N ARG A 186 -6.94 -13.23 -3.12
CA ARG A 186 -8.23 -13.87 -2.83
C ARG A 186 -8.12 -14.98 -1.79
N GLU A 187 -7.12 -15.85 -1.93
CA GLU A 187 -6.84 -16.89 -0.95
C GLU A 187 -6.50 -16.29 0.40
N ALA A 188 -5.64 -15.26 0.45
CA ALA A 188 -5.32 -14.55 1.68
C ALA A 188 -6.55 -13.85 2.30
N HIS A 189 -7.45 -13.32 1.47
CA HIS A 189 -8.67 -12.67 1.92
C HIS A 189 -9.61 -13.64 2.65
N THR A 190 -9.75 -14.88 2.17
CA THR A 190 -10.66 -15.89 2.77
C THR A 190 -10.00 -16.77 3.83
N LEU A 191 -8.68 -16.66 4.00
CA LEU A 191 -7.89 -17.59 4.80
C LEU A 191 -8.29 -17.61 6.28
N SER A 192 -8.53 -16.44 6.88
CA SER A 192 -8.89 -16.34 8.30
C SER A 192 -10.22 -17.04 8.62
N GLU A 193 -11.19 -16.97 7.69
CA GLU A 193 -12.50 -17.62 7.84
C GLU A 193 -12.38 -19.13 7.71
N ARG A 194 -11.62 -19.60 6.71
CA ARG A 194 -11.41 -21.04 6.47
C ARG A 194 -10.63 -21.70 7.60
N LEU A 195 -9.65 -21.00 8.18
CA LEU A 195 -8.82 -21.50 9.27
C LEU A 195 -9.33 -21.11 10.67
N ARG A 196 -10.44 -20.35 10.75
CA ARG A 196 -11.00 -19.82 12.01
C ARG A 196 -9.97 -19.07 12.86
N LEU A 197 -9.14 -18.26 12.20
CA LEU A 197 -8.10 -17.45 12.82
C LEU A 197 -8.62 -16.05 13.10
N PRO A 198 -8.09 -15.36 14.12
CA PRO A 198 -8.24 -13.92 14.23
C PRO A 198 -7.76 -13.26 12.93
N SER A 199 -8.52 -12.29 12.40
CA SER A 199 -8.19 -11.63 11.13
C SER A 199 -6.77 -11.05 11.11
N GLU A 200 -6.28 -10.57 12.25
CA GLU A 200 -4.92 -10.03 12.45
C GLU A 200 -3.80 -11.09 12.22
N GLU A 201 -4.11 -12.37 12.39
CA GLU A 201 -3.15 -13.48 12.27
C GLU A 201 -3.00 -14.00 10.83
N THR A 202 -3.72 -13.41 9.86
CA THR A 202 -3.67 -13.80 8.44
C THR A 202 -2.26 -13.66 7.85
N LEU A 203 -1.65 -12.48 7.97
CA LEU A 203 -0.29 -12.22 7.45
C LEU A 203 0.80 -12.98 8.24
N PRO A 204 0.78 -13.03 9.59
CA PRO A 204 1.68 -13.89 10.36
C PRO A 204 1.63 -15.37 9.95
N TYR A 205 0.43 -15.92 9.72
CA TYR A 205 0.26 -17.29 9.24
C TYR A 205 0.88 -17.47 7.85
N LEU A 206 0.56 -16.60 6.89
CA LEU A 206 1.13 -16.66 5.54
C LEU A 206 2.65 -16.53 5.55
N ARG A 207 3.22 -15.70 6.43
CA ARG A 207 4.68 -15.59 6.60
C ARG A 207 5.29 -16.93 7.04
N ARG A 208 4.68 -17.64 7.99
CA ARG A 208 5.14 -18.98 8.40
C ARG A 208 5.01 -19.99 7.25
N PHE A 209 3.91 -19.93 6.51
CA PHE A 209 3.66 -20.79 5.36
C PHE A 209 4.69 -20.60 4.24
N LEU A 210 4.93 -19.35 3.84
CA LEU A 210 5.95 -18.96 2.86
C LEU A 210 7.34 -19.50 3.24
N ARG A 211 7.77 -19.29 4.49
CA ARG A 211 9.06 -19.80 4.98
C ARG A 211 9.15 -21.33 4.87
N ARG A 212 8.08 -22.05 5.23
CA ARG A 212 8.04 -23.52 5.13
C ARG A 212 8.13 -23.99 3.68
N VAL A 213 7.45 -23.32 2.75
CA VAL A 213 7.54 -23.58 1.31
C VAL A 213 8.93 -23.28 0.75
N ILE A 214 9.59 -22.20 1.18
CA ILE A 214 10.96 -21.90 0.76
C ILE A 214 11.92 -22.98 1.25
N ASP A 215 11.91 -23.28 2.55
CA ASP A 215 12.88 -24.21 3.13
C ASP A 215 12.74 -25.64 2.59
N LYS A 216 11.51 -26.18 2.57
CA LYS A 216 11.27 -27.54 2.10
C LYS A 216 11.13 -27.62 0.58
N GLY A 217 10.57 -26.61 -0.07
CA GLY A 217 10.39 -26.58 -1.53
C GLY A 217 11.71 -26.46 -2.29
N LEU A 218 12.70 -25.72 -1.75
CA LEU A 218 14.06 -25.73 -2.30
C LEU A 218 14.73 -27.10 -2.11
N ALA A 219 14.54 -27.75 -0.96
CA ALA A 219 15.05 -29.09 -0.74
C ALA A 219 14.47 -30.11 -1.74
N LEU A 220 13.18 -30.02 -2.07
CA LEU A 220 12.55 -30.85 -3.10
C LEU A 220 13.11 -30.57 -4.49
N ARG A 221 13.37 -29.29 -4.83
CA ARG A 221 13.92 -28.89 -6.13
C ARG A 221 15.35 -29.39 -6.36
N TYR A 222 16.20 -29.30 -5.33
CA TYR A 222 17.61 -29.64 -5.43
C TYR A 222 17.93 -31.07 -4.94
N GLY A 223 16.96 -31.80 -4.38
CA GLY A 223 17.16 -33.05 -3.66
C GLY A 223 16.13 -34.14 -3.95
N GLY A 224 15.47 -34.11 -5.12
CA GLY A 224 14.61 -35.19 -5.59
C GLY A 224 15.38 -36.48 -5.93
N GLY A 225 15.74 -37.26 -4.92
CA GLY A 225 16.01 -38.70 -5.02
C GLY A 225 17.48 -39.14 -5.13
N LYS A 226 18.01 -39.67 -4.02
CA LYS A 226 19.19 -40.56 -3.97
C LYS A 226 20.52 -39.94 -4.44
N SER A 227 21.03 -38.92 -3.72
CA SER A 227 22.49 -38.86 -3.60
C SER A 227 22.92 -40.07 -2.77
N VAL A 228 23.90 -40.84 -3.26
CA VAL A 228 24.53 -41.86 -2.41
C VAL A 228 25.08 -41.09 -1.21
N SER A 229 24.51 -41.36 -0.03
CA SER A 229 24.89 -40.66 1.20
C SER A 229 26.42 -40.65 1.31
N GLN A 230 27.00 -39.50 1.63
CA GLN A 230 28.45 -39.39 1.87
C GLN A 230 28.92 -40.44 2.89
N GLU A 231 28.05 -40.88 3.79
CA GLU A 231 28.32 -41.96 4.73
C GLU A 231 28.35 -43.33 4.06
N VAL A 232 27.49 -43.58 3.07
CA VAL A 232 27.55 -44.80 2.25
C VAL A 232 28.85 -44.82 1.44
N LEU A 233 29.27 -43.69 0.86
CA LEU A 233 30.55 -43.62 0.14
C LEU A 233 31.76 -43.76 1.07
N ARG A 234 31.74 -43.14 2.25
CA ARG A 234 32.78 -43.32 3.27
C ARG A 234 32.84 -44.77 3.77
N ARG A 235 31.70 -45.40 4.03
CA ARG A 235 31.62 -46.83 4.40
C ARG A 235 32.17 -47.71 3.28
N THR A 236 31.79 -47.46 2.02
CA THR A 236 32.34 -48.22 0.89
C THR A 236 33.86 -48.03 0.72
N LEU A 237 34.39 -46.87 1.12
CA LEU A 237 35.82 -46.57 1.09
C LEU A 237 36.57 -47.24 2.26
N GLU A 238 35.96 -47.29 3.44
CA GLU A 238 36.46 -48.04 4.61
C GLU A 238 36.45 -49.55 4.37
N GLU A 239 35.37 -50.08 3.79
CA GLU A 239 35.25 -51.48 3.35
C GLU A 239 36.26 -51.79 2.23
N ALA A 240 36.42 -50.88 1.26
CA ALA A 240 37.41 -51.00 0.19
C ALA A 240 38.86 -51.09 0.72
N ARG A 241 39.18 -50.31 1.75
CA ARG A 241 40.49 -50.34 2.43
C ARG A 241 40.70 -51.61 3.25
N ARG A 242 39.63 -52.18 3.83
CA ARG A 242 39.68 -53.45 4.56
C ARG A 242 39.81 -54.66 3.66
N HIS A 243 39.31 -54.60 2.42
CA HIS A 243 39.30 -55.72 1.47
C HIS A 243 40.45 -55.71 0.44
N ASN A 244 41.54 -54.96 0.68
CA ASN A 244 42.73 -54.91 -0.19
C ASN A 244 42.42 -54.64 -1.68
N LEU A 245 41.46 -53.74 -1.97
CA LEU A 245 41.24 -53.28 -3.35
C LEU A 245 42.51 -52.60 -3.90
N THR A 246 42.69 -52.68 -5.21
CA THR A 246 43.88 -52.14 -5.87
C THR A 246 44.01 -50.62 -5.65
N SER A 247 45.25 -50.12 -5.57
CA SER A 247 45.53 -48.69 -5.33
C SER A 247 44.91 -47.74 -6.36
N THR A 248 44.54 -48.25 -7.54
CA THR A 248 43.83 -47.53 -8.60
C THR A 248 42.34 -47.38 -8.30
N GLN A 249 41.68 -48.42 -7.79
CA GLN A 249 40.27 -48.40 -7.41
C GLN A 249 40.00 -47.48 -6.21
N ILE A 250 40.91 -47.47 -5.22
CA ILE A 250 40.84 -46.54 -4.08
C ILE A 250 40.96 -45.09 -4.56
N ARG A 251 41.90 -44.79 -5.47
CA ARG A 251 42.07 -43.45 -6.06
C ARG A 251 40.83 -43.00 -6.85
N GLN A 252 40.21 -43.89 -7.62
CA GLN A 252 38.97 -43.59 -8.36
C GLN A 252 37.79 -43.29 -7.42
N LEU A 253 37.65 -44.04 -6.32
CA LEU A 253 36.61 -43.77 -5.31
C LEU A 253 36.87 -42.45 -4.55
N GLU A 254 38.12 -42.16 -4.20
CA GLU A 254 38.50 -40.88 -3.60
C GLU A 254 38.22 -39.70 -4.54
N GLN A 255 38.48 -39.86 -5.84
CA GLN A 255 38.17 -38.84 -6.84
C GLN A 255 36.66 -38.59 -6.94
N ARG A 256 35.84 -39.66 -7.04
CA ARG A 256 34.36 -39.53 -7.05
C ARG A 256 33.83 -38.83 -5.80
N LEU A 257 34.40 -39.14 -4.64
CA LEU A 257 34.01 -38.51 -3.37
C LEU A 257 34.38 -37.02 -3.33
N ARG A 258 35.53 -36.62 -3.91
CA ARG A 258 35.92 -35.21 -4.05
C ARG A 258 35.02 -34.47 -5.04
N GLU A 259 34.71 -35.07 -6.18
CA GLU A 259 33.81 -34.50 -7.19
C GLU A 259 32.41 -34.26 -6.58
N GLN A 260 31.85 -35.27 -5.91
CA GLN A 260 30.56 -35.14 -5.24
C GLN A 260 30.57 -34.10 -4.11
N HIS A 261 31.64 -34.01 -3.30
CA HIS A 261 31.76 -32.97 -2.30
C HIS A 261 31.80 -31.55 -2.89
N MET A 262 32.45 -31.38 -4.05
CA MET A 262 32.50 -30.09 -4.74
C MET A 262 31.13 -29.72 -5.33
N GLU A 263 30.41 -30.71 -5.87
CA GLU A 263 29.04 -30.55 -6.34
C GLU A 263 28.07 -30.22 -5.19
N ASP A 264 28.14 -30.92 -4.07
CA ASP A 264 27.33 -30.66 -2.88
C ASP A 264 27.57 -29.25 -2.35
N ARG A 265 28.83 -28.79 -2.30
CA ARG A 265 29.17 -27.41 -1.91
C ARG A 265 28.61 -26.39 -2.89
N ARG A 266 28.71 -26.66 -4.19
CA ARG A 266 28.15 -25.78 -5.23
C ARG A 266 26.63 -25.68 -5.11
N LEU A 267 25.94 -26.82 -4.94
CA LEU A 267 24.49 -26.86 -4.74
C LEU A 267 24.08 -26.16 -3.45
N ALA A 268 24.79 -26.36 -2.34
CA ALA A 268 24.52 -25.67 -1.09
C ALA A 268 24.65 -24.14 -1.23
N MET A 269 25.67 -23.65 -1.94
CA MET A 269 25.82 -22.22 -2.23
C MET A 269 24.66 -21.67 -3.08
N VAL A 270 24.24 -22.40 -4.12
CA VAL A 270 23.10 -22.00 -4.96
C VAL A 270 21.79 -22.03 -4.17
N MET A 271 21.58 -23.04 -3.33
CA MET A 271 20.42 -23.15 -2.45
C MET A 271 20.34 -21.98 -1.46
N GLU A 272 21.47 -21.55 -0.90
CA GLU A 272 21.53 -20.41 0.01
C GLU A 272 21.23 -19.09 -0.71
N GLN A 273 21.77 -18.90 -1.91
CA GLN A 273 21.43 -17.74 -2.75
C GLN A 273 19.95 -17.70 -3.10
N ASP A 274 19.38 -18.84 -3.53
CA ASP A 274 17.95 -18.96 -3.82
C ASP A 274 17.12 -18.71 -2.56
N ARG A 275 17.53 -19.23 -1.39
CA ARG A 275 16.84 -18.99 -0.10
C ARG A 275 16.76 -17.50 0.21
N GLN A 276 17.85 -16.76 0.03
CA GLN A 276 17.88 -15.30 0.24
C GLN A 276 17.00 -14.57 -0.78
N ALA A 277 17.08 -14.95 -2.06
CA ALA A 277 16.28 -14.33 -3.12
C ALA A 277 14.77 -14.57 -2.92
N PHE A 278 14.37 -15.80 -2.58
CA PHE A 278 12.97 -16.12 -2.28
C PHE A 278 12.51 -15.53 -0.94
N GLY A 279 13.39 -15.40 0.05
CA GLY A 279 13.10 -14.66 1.28
C GLY A 279 12.75 -13.20 1.02
N ALA A 280 13.55 -12.51 0.20
CA ALA A 280 13.26 -11.15 -0.22
C ALA A 280 11.98 -11.06 -1.06
N ALA A 281 11.72 -12.05 -1.92
CA ALA A 281 10.48 -12.13 -2.70
C ALA A 281 9.24 -12.35 -1.80
N ALA A 282 9.37 -13.15 -0.74
CA ALA A 282 8.30 -13.39 0.23
C ALA A 282 7.90 -12.11 0.97
N GLU A 283 8.88 -11.32 1.45
CA GLU A 283 8.56 -10.06 2.12
C GLU A 283 7.90 -9.06 1.16
N LYS A 284 8.34 -8.97 -0.11
CA LYS A 284 7.65 -8.15 -1.14
C LYS A 284 6.19 -8.57 -1.36
N LEU A 285 5.91 -9.88 -1.37
CA LEU A 285 4.53 -10.38 -1.48
C LEU A 285 3.72 -10.05 -0.23
N LEU A 286 4.30 -10.18 0.96
CA LEU A 286 3.63 -9.84 2.22
C LEU A 286 3.35 -8.34 2.33
N GLU A 287 4.27 -7.47 1.92
CA GLU A 287 4.05 -6.02 1.84
C GLU A 287 2.91 -5.67 0.86
N LEU A 288 2.86 -6.35 -0.29
CA LEU A 288 1.74 -6.19 -1.23
C LEU A 288 0.41 -6.63 -0.59
N LEU A 289 0.38 -7.80 0.05
CA LEU A 289 -0.82 -8.30 0.73
C LEU A 289 -1.26 -7.38 1.86
N GLN A 290 -0.33 -6.85 2.66
CA GLN A 290 -0.63 -5.87 3.71
C GLN A 290 -1.33 -4.63 3.15
N LYS A 291 -0.87 -4.11 2.00
CA LYS A 291 -1.48 -2.95 1.34
C LYS A 291 -2.83 -3.23 0.68
N LEU A 292 -3.06 -4.46 0.24
CA LEU A 292 -4.27 -4.83 -0.52
C LEU A 292 -5.37 -5.42 0.35
N LEU A 293 -5.06 -6.11 1.44
CA LEU A 293 -6.06 -6.74 2.31
C LEU A 293 -6.75 -5.71 3.22
N PRO A 294 -8.08 -5.82 3.42
CA PRO A 294 -8.81 -4.88 4.26
C PRO A 294 -8.43 -5.04 5.73
N TYR A 295 -8.56 -3.96 6.50
CA TYR A 295 -8.46 -4.03 7.96
C TYR A 295 -9.50 -5.04 8.53
N PRO A 296 -9.14 -5.92 9.49
CA PRO A 296 -7.87 -6.02 10.23
C PRO A 296 -6.84 -7.00 9.62
N LYS A 297 -7.12 -7.56 8.44
CA LYS A 297 -6.22 -8.52 7.76
C LYS A 297 -5.00 -7.82 7.14
N GLY A 298 -5.14 -6.55 6.81
CA GLY A 298 -4.10 -5.65 6.32
C GLY A 298 -4.42 -4.19 6.64
N GLU A 299 -4.02 -3.29 5.74
CA GLU A 299 -4.12 -1.84 5.90
C GLU A 299 -5.04 -1.18 4.85
N ALA A 300 -5.60 -1.95 3.91
CA ALA A 300 -6.47 -1.39 2.88
C ALA A 300 -7.76 -0.85 3.52
N GLN A 301 -8.11 0.39 3.18
CA GLN A 301 -9.38 0.96 3.56
C GLN A 301 -10.48 0.45 2.62
N PRO A 302 -11.65 0.04 3.13
CA PRO A 302 -12.77 -0.35 2.28
C PRO A 302 -13.21 0.84 1.42
N PRO A 303 -13.65 0.60 0.17
CA PRO A 303 -14.14 1.67 -0.68
C PRO A 303 -15.40 2.30 -0.07
N THR A 304 -15.38 3.62 0.11
CA THR A 304 -16.54 4.39 0.51
C THR A 304 -17.47 4.59 -0.68
N LEU A 305 -18.57 3.86 -0.70
CA LEU A 305 -19.67 4.12 -1.64
C LEU A 305 -20.60 5.21 -1.09
N PRO A 306 -21.21 6.02 -1.95
CA PRO A 306 -22.35 6.85 -1.55
C PRO A 306 -23.43 5.95 -0.95
N ALA A 307 -23.88 6.30 0.26
CA ALA A 307 -24.95 5.57 0.94
C ALA A 307 -26.31 5.73 0.24
N GLN A 308 -26.45 6.77 -0.59
CA GLN A 308 -27.67 7.07 -1.32
C GLN A 308 -27.60 6.58 -2.78
N ILE A 309 -28.74 6.13 -3.29
CA ILE A 309 -28.94 5.55 -4.61
C ILE A 309 -29.89 6.45 -5.39
N TRP A 310 -29.46 6.90 -6.56
CA TRP A 310 -30.33 7.59 -7.50
C TRP A 310 -31.44 6.65 -7.98
N LEU A 311 -32.70 7.11 -7.86
CA LEU A 311 -33.91 6.30 -8.13
C LEU A 311 -34.02 5.05 -7.23
N GLY A 312 -33.47 5.11 -6.01
CA GLY A 312 -33.64 4.06 -4.98
C GLY A 312 -35.11 3.82 -4.64
N ARG A 313 -35.44 2.58 -4.25
CA ARG A 313 -36.79 2.19 -3.82
C ARG A 313 -37.02 2.49 -2.34
N ASP A 314 -35.98 2.35 -1.53
CA ASP A 314 -36.03 2.68 -0.11
C ASP A 314 -35.93 4.20 0.07
N PRO A 315 -36.96 4.86 0.66
CA PRO A 315 -36.92 6.30 0.92
C PRO A 315 -35.71 6.74 1.76
N LYS A 316 -35.18 5.87 2.64
CA LYS A 316 -34.00 6.17 3.46
C LYS A 316 -32.69 6.17 2.65
N LEU A 317 -32.65 5.41 1.56
CA LEU A 317 -31.47 5.28 0.68
C LEU A 317 -31.63 6.04 -0.63
N SER A 318 -32.80 6.60 -0.93
CA SER A 318 -33.02 7.30 -2.19
C SER A 318 -32.33 8.67 -2.19
N LEU A 319 -31.53 8.93 -3.23
CA LEU A 319 -30.98 10.25 -3.53
C LEU A 319 -32.05 11.14 -4.18
N GLN A 320 -32.26 12.36 -3.66
CA GLN A 320 -33.28 13.28 -4.17
C GLN A 320 -32.81 14.11 -5.37
N GLU A 321 -31.54 14.47 -5.40
CA GLU A 321 -30.93 15.25 -6.48
C GLU A 321 -29.49 14.78 -6.68
N ILE A 322 -29.04 14.69 -7.93
CA ILE A 322 -27.66 14.34 -8.24
C ILE A 322 -26.78 15.57 -8.01
N PRO A 323 -25.75 15.50 -7.15
CA PRO A 323 -24.78 16.60 -6.99
C PRO A 323 -24.11 16.95 -8.32
N ASP A 324 -23.68 18.20 -8.51
CA ASP A 324 -23.06 18.66 -9.76
C ASP A 324 -21.77 17.88 -10.11
N ASP A 325 -20.98 17.52 -9.09
CA ASP A 325 -19.70 16.80 -9.21
C ASP A 325 -19.58 15.71 -8.14
N PRO A 326 -20.28 14.56 -8.30
CA PRO A 326 -20.28 13.51 -7.30
C PRO A 326 -18.97 12.69 -7.38
N PRO A 327 -18.33 12.31 -6.26
CA PRO A 327 -17.12 11.47 -6.28
C PRO A 327 -17.37 10.05 -6.81
N GLY A 328 -18.64 9.64 -6.82
CA GLY A 328 -19.18 8.42 -7.39
C GLY A 328 -20.71 8.49 -7.31
N LEU A 329 -21.40 7.79 -8.20
CA LEU A 329 -22.86 7.79 -8.28
C LEU A 329 -23.37 6.36 -8.32
N THR A 330 -24.12 5.96 -7.30
CA THR A 330 -24.87 4.69 -7.35
C THR A 330 -26.27 4.98 -7.85
N LEU A 331 -26.73 4.24 -8.86
CA LEU A 331 -28.06 4.39 -9.43
C LEU A 331 -28.77 3.05 -9.60
N ARG A 332 -30.11 3.09 -9.53
CA ARG A 332 -30.96 2.03 -10.04
C ARG A 332 -31.11 2.18 -11.55
N LEU A 333 -30.82 1.12 -12.29
CA LEU A 333 -30.92 1.04 -13.74
C LEU A 333 -32.39 1.05 -14.16
N VAL A 334 -32.84 2.22 -14.60
CA VAL A 334 -34.16 2.46 -15.21
C VAL A 334 -33.92 3.23 -16.50
N PRO A 335 -34.55 2.85 -17.62
CA PRO A 335 -34.39 3.58 -18.88
C PRO A 335 -34.73 5.07 -18.71
N GLY A 336 -33.81 5.94 -19.13
CA GLY A 336 -33.93 7.39 -18.96
C GLY A 336 -32.59 8.11 -19.00
N SER A 337 -32.66 9.43 -19.17
CA SER A 337 -31.48 10.31 -19.11
C SER A 337 -31.31 10.91 -17.72
N PHE A 338 -30.06 11.11 -17.30
CA PHE A 338 -29.69 11.86 -16.12
C PHE A 338 -28.41 12.66 -16.39
N LYS A 339 -28.19 13.72 -15.60
CA LYS A 339 -26.99 14.56 -15.71
C LYS A 339 -26.09 14.34 -14.49
N ALA A 340 -24.81 14.08 -14.74
CA ALA A 340 -23.76 13.96 -13.72
C ALA A 340 -22.43 14.45 -14.31
N TRP A 341 -21.51 15.01 -13.51
CA TRP A 341 -20.22 15.54 -14.00
C TRP A 341 -20.38 16.49 -15.22
N ASN A 342 -21.38 17.37 -15.17
CA ASN A 342 -21.78 18.25 -16.27
C ASN A 342 -22.09 17.56 -17.62
N THR A 343 -22.40 16.26 -17.60
CA THR A 343 -22.59 15.43 -18.79
C THR A 343 -23.92 14.68 -18.73
N GLU A 344 -24.57 14.52 -19.88
CA GLU A 344 -25.77 13.72 -20.01
C GLU A 344 -25.42 12.25 -20.25
N PHE A 345 -25.99 11.39 -19.42
CA PHE A 345 -25.92 9.94 -19.52
C PHE A 345 -27.32 9.41 -19.79
N THR A 346 -27.43 8.40 -20.67
CA THR A 346 -28.72 7.72 -20.91
C THR A 346 -28.57 6.23 -20.62
N VAL A 347 -29.45 5.70 -19.79
CA VAL A 347 -29.59 4.25 -19.60
C VAL A 347 -30.56 3.73 -20.63
N THR A 348 -30.14 2.77 -21.44
CA THR A 348 -30.98 2.00 -22.36
C THR A 348 -31.13 0.58 -21.84
N GLN A 349 -32.25 -0.07 -22.20
CA GLN A 349 -32.52 -1.46 -21.82
C GLN A 349 -33.02 -2.23 -23.04
N ALA A 350 -32.34 -3.34 -23.34
CA ALA A 350 -32.75 -4.30 -24.35
C ALA A 350 -32.96 -5.67 -23.67
N GLY A 351 -34.21 -6.01 -23.38
CA GLY A 351 -34.51 -7.21 -22.59
C GLY A 351 -33.95 -7.12 -21.16
N ASN A 352 -33.02 -8.00 -20.81
CA ASN A 352 -32.34 -8.02 -19.49
C ASN A 352 -30.96 -7.34 -19.52
N GLU A 353 -30.55 -6.84 -20.68
CA GLU A 353 -29.29 -6.13 -20.85
C GLU A 353 -29.52 -4.63 -20.70
N PHE A 354 -28.67 -3.99 -19.91
CA PHE A 354 -28.63 -2.54 -19.77
C PHE A 354 -27.40 -2.03 -20.51
N SER A 355 -27.52 -0.88 -21.14
CA SER A 355 -26.37 -0.17 -21.71
C SER A 355 -26.38 1.27 -21.21
N LEU A 356 -25.17 1.85 -21.15
CA LEU A 356 -24.95 3.23 -20.80
C LEU A 356 -24.51 3.98 -22.06
N VAL A 357 -25.27 4.99 -22.45
CA VAL A 357 -24.93 5.90 -23.54
C VAL A 357 -24.25 7.13 -22.94
N VAL A 358 -23.02 7.39 -23.40
CA VAL A 358 -22.22 8.57 -23.03
C VAL A 358 -21.48 9.07 -24.27
N GLY A 359 -21.51 10.38 -24.52
CA GLY A 359 -20.82 10.98 -25.67
C GLY A 359 -21.30 10.45 -27.04
N GLY A 360 -22.57 10.04 -27.14
CA GLY A 360 -23.16 9.49 -28.37
C GLY A 360 -22.77 8.04 -28.69
N SER A 361 -22.02 7.36 -27.82
CA SER A 361 -21.66 5.95 -27.95
C SER A 361 -22.37 5.11 -26.88
N GLU A 362 -22.85 3.93 -27.26
CA GLU A 362 -23.55 2.99 -26.37
C GLU A 362 -22.58 1.91 -25.88
N TYR A 363 -22.55 1.71 -24.56
CA TYR A 363 -21.66 0.73 -23.91
C TYR A 363 -22.46 -0.27 -23.07
N PRO A 364 -22.33 -1.59 -23.31
CA PRO A 364 -23.08 -2.59 -22.55
C PRO A 364 -22.61 -2.68 -21.10
N LEU A 365 -23.56 -2.73 -20.16
CA LEU A 365 -23.31 -2.95 -18.72
C LEU A 365 -23.46 -4.45 -18.39
N SER A 366 -22.34 -5.15 -18.40
CA SER A 366 -22.25 -6.56 -17.97
C SER A 366 -22.20 -6.68 -16.45
N GLU A 367 -22.78 -7.76 -15.90
CA GLU A 367 -22.59 -8.11 -14.49
C GLU A 367 -21.25 -8.81 -14.23
N ALA A 368 -20.73 -9.52 -15.24
CA ALA A 368 -19.52 -10.33 -15.12
C ALA A 368 -18.25 -9.46 -15.09
N GLU A 369 -18.22 -8.38 -15.87
CA GLU A 369 -17.03 -7.54 -16.04
C GLU A 369 -17.37 -6.06 -15.81
N PRO A 370 -16.51 -5.32 -15.08
CA PRO A 370 -16.66 -3.90 -14.92
C PRO A 370 -16.41 -3.21 -16.27
N LEU A 371 -17.24 -2.23 -16.60
CA LEU A 371 -17.07 -1.40 -17.78
C LEU A 371 -16.04 -0.31 -17.49
N ALA A 372 -15.08 -0.14 -18.39
CA ALA A 372 -14.09 0.93 -18.38
C ALA A 372 -14.08 1.62 -19.75
N VAL A 373 -14.51 2.87 -19.81
CA VAL A 373 -14.67 3.61 -21.07
C VAL A 373 -13.75 4.83 -21.09
N PRO A 374 -12.87 4.96 -22.09
CA PRO A 374 -12.19 6.22 -22.37
C PRO A 374 -13.21 7.34 -22.60
N TRP A 375 -13.13 8.42 -21.84
CA TRP A 375 -13.97 9.58 -22.07
C TRP A 375 -13.19 10.87 -21.82
N GLY A 376 -12.67 11.45 -22.92
CA GLY A 376 -11.77 12.60 -22.85
C GLY A 376 -10.48 12.28 -22.07
N SER A 377 -10.17 13.09 -21.06
CA SER A 377 -9.10 12.90 -20.08
C SER A 377 -9.47 11.96 -18.92
N PHE A 378 -10.69 11.44 -18.92
CA PHE A 378 -11.20 10.57 -17.87
C PHE A 378 -11.42 9.15 -18.39
N GLU A 379 -11.56 8.24 -17.45
CA GLU A 379 -12.03 6.89 -17.64
C GLU A 379 -13.29 6.74 -16.80
N LEU A 380 -14.42 6.53 -17.48
CA LEU A 380 -15.68 6.21 -16.83
C LEU A 380 -15.66 4.73 -16.45
N TRP A 381 -15.85 4.48 -15.16
CA TRP A 381 -15.99 3.14 -14.62
C TRP A 381 -17.43 2.88 -14.24
N ALA A 382 -17.95 1.73 -14.65
CA ALA A 382 -19.27 1.28 -14.25
C ALA A 382 -19.23 -0.18 -13.78
N ILE A 383 -19.80 -0.44 -12.61
CA ILE A 383 -19.98 -1.80 -12.08
C ILE A 383 -21.45 -2.05 -11.89
N ARG A 384 -21.97 -3.13 -12.48
CA ARG A 384 -23.37 -3.53 -12.37
C ARG A 384 -23.54 -4.71 -11.40
N ARG A 385 -24.58 -4.62 -10.56
CA ARG A 385 -25.10 -5.73 -9.74
C ARG A 385 -26.63 -5.73 -9.84
N GLY A 386 -27.19 -6.72 -10.54
CA GLY A 386 -28.63 -6.79 -10.77
C GLY A 386 -29.16 -5.57 -11.52
N GLN A 387 -30.12 -4.88 -10.91
CA GLN A 387 -30.73 -3.65 -11.42
C GLN A 387 -30.04 -2.37 -10.93
N TYR A 388 -28.82 -2.46 -10.41
CA TYR A 388 -28.09 -1.31 -9.88
C TYR A 388 -26.72 -1.21 -10.52
N ALA A 389 -26.24 0.02 -10.69
CA ALA A 389 -24.89 0.29 -11.14
C ALA A 389 -24.23 1.36 -10.29
N HIS A 390 -22.93 1.19 -10.05
CA HIS A 390 -22.09 2.24 -9.50
C HIS A 390 -21.22 2.82 -10.61
N LEU A 391 -21.33 4.14 -10.81
CA LEU A 391 -20.56 4.91 -11.76
C LEU A 391 -19.50 5.73 -11.03
N ARG A 392 -18.30 5.76 -11.59
CA ARG A 392 -17.23 6.62 -11.10
C ARG A 392 -16.44 7.20 -12.26
N LEU A 393 -16.18 8.50 -12.17
CA LEU A 393 -15.23 9.15 -13.03
C LEU A 393 -13.85 9.08 -12.39
N GLU A 394 -12.86 8.60 -13.11
CA GLU A 394 -11.46 8.71 -12.69
C GLU A 394 -10.66 9.39 -13.78
N THR A 395 -9.72 10.28 -13.43
CA THR A 395 -8.85 10.83 -14.47
C THR A 395 -7.91 9.73 -14.97
N ARG A 396 -7.70 9.68 -16.28
CA ARG A 396 -6.58 8.93 -16.85
C ARG A 396 -5.30 9.64 -16.42
N GLY A 397 -4.51 9.00 -15.55
CA GLY A 397 -3.20 9.54 -15.16
C GLY A 397 -3.14 10.33 -13.85
N GLU A 398 -4.15 10.25 -12.98
CA GLU A 398 -4.20 10.96 -11.68
C GLU A 398 -2.93 10.82 -10.82
N ALA A 399 -2.22 9.69 -10.90
CA ALA A 399 -0.94 9.47 -10.22
C ALA A 399 0.20 10.35 -10.77
N LEU A 400 0.19 10.65 -12.07
CA LEU A 400 1.16 11.54 -12.70
C LEU A 400 0.82 13.01 -12.39
N LEU A 401 -0.43 13.43 -12.57
CA LEU A 401 -0.85 14.81 -12.26
C LEU A 401 -0.64 15.17 -10.78
N SER A 402 -1.03 14.30 -9.85
CA SER A 402 -0.79 14.49 -8.42
C SER A 402 0.71 14.52 -8.08
N SER A 403 1.51 13.63 -8.68
CA SER A 403 2.98 13.66 -8.54
C SER A 403 3.57 14.96 -9.08
N LEU A 404 3.09 15.46 -10.22
CA LEU A 404 3.54 16.70 -10.83
C LEU A 404 3.14 17.92 -10.00
N LEU A 405 1.95 17.93 -9.39
CA LEU A 405 1.53 18.99 -8.48
C LEU A 405 2.32 18.98 -7.17
N ALA A 406 2.60 17.81 -6.59
CA ALA A 406 3.45 17.69 -5.42
C ALA A 406 4.89 18.16 -5.72
N GLU A 407 5.44 17.81 -6.89
CA GLU A 407 6.73 18.32 -7.36
C GLU A 407 6.68 19.84 -7.57
N GLY A 408 5.60 20.34 -8.18
CA GLY A 408 5.36 21.75 -8.42
C GLY A 408 5.24 22.58 -7.16
N ARG A 409 4.72 22.03 -6.06
CA ARG A 409 4.71 22.69 -4.74
C ARG A 409 6.12 22.94 -4.22
N VAL A 410 7.00 21.94 -4.28
CA VAL A 410 8.40 22.12 -3.89
C VAL A 410 9.08 23.15 -4.78
N LEU A 411 8.85 23.07 -6.11
CA LEU A 411 9.37 24.05 -7.06
C LEU A 411 8.84 25.47 -6.79
N ALA A 412 7.59 25.61 -6.36
CA ALA A 412 7.03 26.89 -5.95
C ALA A 412 7.79 27.54 -4.80
N TYR A 413 8.34 26.78 -3.85
CA TYR A 413 9.24 27.34 -2.84
C TYR A 413 10.63 27.63 -3.39
N LEU A 414 11.20 26.73 -4.19
CA LEU A 414 12.55 26.89 -4.75
C LEU A 414 12.69 28.11 -5.66
N LEU A 415 11.64 28.44 -6.40
CA LEU A 415 11.67 29.54 -7.37
C LEU A 415 11.36 30.91 -6.73
N ARG A 416 11.05 30.97 -5.43
CA ARG A 416 10.77 32.24 -4.75
C ARG A 416 12.02 33.14 -4.77
N PRO A 417 11.89 34.41 -5.18
CA PRO A 417 13.02 35.34 -5.21
C PRO A 417 13.36 35.92 -3.82
N ASP A 418 12.58 35.61 -2.79
CA ASP A 418 12.77 36.12 -1.44
C ASP A 418 14.10 35.68 -0.82
N LYS A 419 14.68 36.58 0.00
CA LYS A 419 15.99 36.39 0.65
C LYS A 419 17.07 35.89 -0.34
N ALA A 420 17.06 36.43 -1.57
CA ALA A 420 17.94 36.02 -2.66
C ALA A 420 17.88 34.50 -2.96
N PHE A 421 16.68 34.00 -3.26
CA PHE A 421 16.40 32.59 -3.54
C PHE A 421 16.86 31.65 -2.42
N ALA A 422 16.46 31.94 -1.18
CA ALA A 422 16.88 31.18 0.00
C ALA A 422 16.67 29.66 -0.14
N TYR A 423 15.48 29.24 -0.55
CA TYR A 423 15.13 27.83 -0.73
C TYR A 423 15.99 27.12 -1.79
N LEU A 424 16.30 27.79 -2.92
CA LEU A 424 17.16 27.22 -3.96
C LEU A 424 18.61 27.10 -3.48
N ARG A 425 19.12 28.13 -2.77
CA ARG A 425 20.47 28.09 -2.17
C ARG A 425 20.57 26.95 -1.15
N LEU A 426 19.55 26.82 -0.29
CA LEU A 426 19.43 25.75 0.69
C LEU A 426 19.44 24.37 0.02
N LEU A 427 18.60 24.14 -1.00
CA LEU A 427 18.54 22.85 -1.70
C LEU A 427 19.88 22.49 -2.34
N ARG A 428 20.60 23.45 -2.91
CA ARG A 428 21.92 23.22 -3.53
C ARG A 428 23.00 22.89 -2.48
N ALA A 429 23.00 23.59 -1.36
CA ALA A 429 23.88 23.29 -0.24
C ALA A 429 23.58 21.90 0.32
N PHE A 430 22.31 21.60 0.55
CA PHE A 430 21.84 20.29 1.01
C PHE A 430 22.23 19.16 0.05
N SER A 431 21.99 19.32 -1.25
CA SER A 431 22.43 18.37 -2.28
C SER A 431 23.92 18.07 -2.18
N SER A 432 24.75 19.11 -2.00
CA SER A 432 26.20 18.99 -1.89
C SER A 432 26.60 18.34 -0.57
N ARG A 433 25.91 18.67 0.53
CA ARG A 433 26.12 18.09 1.86
C ARG A 433 25.79 16.60 1.94
N LEU A 434 24.79 16.15 1.18
CA LEU A 434 24.45 14.74 1.01
C LEU A 434 25.56 13.94 0.31
N LYS A 435 26.45 14.60 -0.45
CA LYS A 435 27.62 13.97 -1.08
C LYS A 435 28.81 13.86 -0.13
N GLY A 436 28.93 14.77 0.84
CA GLY A 436 30.05 14.87 1.77
C GLY A 436 30.14 16.23 2.46
N PRO A 437 31.21 16.52 3.21
CA PRO A 437 31.42 17.83 3.82
C PRO A 437 31.58 18.93 2.76
N ILE A 438 31.07 20.14 3.04
CA ILE A 438 31.03 21.25 2.10
C ILE A 438 31.43 22.58 2.73
N THR A 439 31.77 23.55 1.89
CA THR A 439 32.02 24.95 2.29
C THR A 439 30.75 25.78 2.10
N TYR A 440 30.14 26.22 3.20
CA TYR A 440 28.85 26.93 3.18
C TYR A 440 28.92 28.33 2.52
N HIS A 441 30.11 28.93 2.44
CA HIS A 441 30.32 30.24 1.80
C HIS A 441 29.99 30.25 0.29
N ASP A 442 29.94 29.09 -0.37
CA ASP A 442 29.58 29.00 -1.79
C ASP A 442 28.07 29.17 -2.04
N PHE A 443 27.26 29.24 -0.98
CA PHE A 443 25.79 29.32 -1.04
C PHE A 443 25.23 30.61 -0.41
N THR A 444 26.03 31.69 -0.40
CA THR A 444 25.62 33.00 0.11
C THR A 444 24.73 33.77 -0.87
N PRO A 445 23.98 34.80 -0.41
CA PRO A 445 23.13 35.64 -1.26
C PRO A 445 23.84 36.23 -2.48
N ASP A 446 25.10 36.67 -2.34
CA ASP A 446 25.88 37.30 -3.41
C ASP A 446 26.06 36.38 -4.63
N LYS A 447 26.12 35.07 -4.39
CA LYS A 447 26.26 34.05 -5.44
C LYS A 447 24.95 33.70 -6.14
N ALA A 448 23.81 34.13 -5.60
CA ALA A 448 22.47 33.89 -6.18
C ALA A 448 21.99 34.97 -7.15
N THR A 449 22.76 36.04 -7.35
CA THR A 449 22.51 37.08 -8.37
C THR A 449 22.26 36.50 -9.76
N ARG A 450 22.99 35.44 -10.13
CA ARG A 450 22.84 34.72 -11.40
C ARG A 450 21.45 34.11 -11.63
N TYR A 451 20.68 33.84 -10.58
CA TYR A 451 19.32 33.31 -10.72
C TYR A 451 18.33 34.38 -11.16
N GLN A 452 18.57 35.65 -10.81
CA GLN A 452 17.74 36.78 -11.24
C GLN A 452 17.87 37.04 -12.75
N GLU A 453 19.04 36.74 -13.31
CA GLU A 453 19.34 36.93 -14.74
C GLU A 453 18.78 35.79 -15.62
N ALA A 454 18.38 34.66 -15.02
CA ALA A 454 17.84 33.52 -15.75
C ALA A 454 16.38 33.74 -16.15
N SER A 455 15.99 33.22 -17.32
CA SER A 455 14.58 33.19 -17.71
C SER A 455 13.78 32.28 -16.76
N PRO A 456 12.49 32.55 -16.50
CA PRO A 456 11.67 31.74 -15.59
C PRO A 456 11.62 30.25 -15.99
N GLU A 457 11.65 29.95 -17.28
CA GLU A 457 11.67 28.58 -17.81
C GLU A 457 13.01 27.90 -17.52
N ALA A 458 14.13 28.56 -17.81
CA ALA A 458 15.46 28.02 -17.54
C ALA A 458 15.71 27.82 -16.03
N LEU A 459 15.19 28.73 -15.20
CA LEU A 459 15.30 28.63 -13.75
C LEU A 459 14.47 27.46 -13.19
N GLN A 460 13.24 27.26 -13.70
CA GLN A 460 12.41 26.10 -13.35
C GLN A 460 13.08 24.78 -13.73
N ASP A 461 13.61 24.66 -14.95
CA ASP A 461 14.32 23.47 -15.40
C ASP A 461 15.57 23.17 -14.57
N PHE A 462 16.30 24.22 -14.19
CA PHE A 462 17.46 24.11 -13.31
C PHE A 462 17.07 23.60 -11.92
N ALA A 463 16.02 24.17 -11.31
CA ALA A 463 15.51 23.74 -10.01
C ALA A 463 14.99 22.31 -10.04
N ARG A 464 14.26 21.94 -11.10
CA ARG A 464 13.71 20.58 -11.31
C ARG A 464 14.80 19.51 -11.38
N LYS A 465 15.86 19.76 -12.17
CA LYS A 465 17.05 18.89 -12.21
C LYS A 465 17.74 18.78 -10.85
N GLY A 466 17.85 19.89 -10.12
CA GLY A 466 18.41 19.92 -8.77
C GLY A 466 17.62 19.04 -7.80
N LEU A 467 16.29 19.13 -7.85
CA LEU A 467 15.37 18.36 -7.03
C LEU A 467 15.45 16.85 -7.34
N GLU A 468 15.57 16.47 -8.62
CA GLU A 468 15.73 15.08 -9.04
C GLU A 468 17.04 14.46 -8.53
N VAL A 469 18.14 15.23 -8.55
CA VAL A 469 19.42 14.82 -7.99
C VAL A 469 19.33 14.65 -6.47
N VAL A 470 18.69 15.58 -5.76
CA VAL A 470 18.47 15.49 -4.31
C VAL A 470 17.68 14.23 -3.94
N ARG A 471 16.59 13.95 -4.66
CA ARG A 471 15.79 12.73 -4.47
C ARG A 471 16.66 11.47 -4.53
N SER A 472 17.45 11.30 -5.59
CA SER A 472 18.31 10.11 -5.76
C SER A 472 19.34 9.91 -4.65
N ARG A 473 19.72 11.00 -3.96
CA ARG A 473 20.68 10.98 -2.84
C ARG A 473 19.99 10.71 -1.52
N MET A 474 18.80 11.24 -1.30
CA MET A 474 17.98 10.99 -0.10
C MET A 474 17.58 9.51 0.02
N GLU A 475 17.29 8.84 -1.11
CA GLU A 475 17.01 7.40 -1.12
C GLU A 475 18.17 6.54 -0.55
N ARG A 476 19.39 7.07 -0.50
CA ARG A 476 20.58 6.37 0.00
C ARG A 476 20.97 6.75 1.44
N SER A 477 20.28 7.72 2.04
CA SER A 477 20.65 8.29 3.34
C SER A 477 19.40 8.49 4.21
N SER A 478 19.23 7.63 5.22
CA SER A 478 18.09 7.70 6.15
C SER A 478 18.11 8.95 7.05
N ASP A 479 19.28 9.51 7.35
CA ASP A 479 19.45 10.67 8.25
C ASP A 479 19.41 12.04 7.54
N TRP A 480 18.81 12.10 6.35
CA TRP A 480 18.74 13.35 5.58
C TRP A 480 18.03 14.52 6.30
N PRO A 481 17.01 14.34 7.18
CA PRO A 481 16.37 15.47 7.87
C PRO A 481 17.32 16.20 8.82
N ALA A 482 18.23 15.46 9.47
CA ALA A 482 19.25 16.03 10.33
C ALA A 482 20.26 16.87 9.54
N LEU A 483 20.65 16.39 8.35
CA LEU A 483 21.53 17.11 7.43
C LEU A 483 20.88 18.39 6.88
N MET A 484 19.58 18.37 6.60
CA MET A 484 18.85 19.58 6.18
C MET A 484 18.89 20.65 7.27
N ARG A 485 18.68 20.25 8.53
CA ARG A 485 18.75 21.15 9.69
C ARG A 485 20.16 21.74 9.89
N GLU A 486 21.19 20.92 9.77
CA GLU A 486 22.60 21.36 9.83
C GLU A 486 22.87 22.45 8.78
N VAL A 487 22.44 22.22 7.53
CA VAL A 487 22.63 23.16 6.42
C VAL A 487 21.84 24.45 6.64
N GLY A 488 20.61 24.35 7.14
CA GLY A 488 19.79 25.51 7.51
C GLY A 488 20.49 26.41 8.54
N MET A 489 20.99 25.81 9.62
CA MET A 489 21.74 26.54 10.66
C MET A 489 23.01 27.19 10.11
N ALA A 490 23.76 26.49 9.27
CA ALA A 490 25.00 27.00 8.70
C ALA A 490 24.78 28.18 7.72
N LEU A 491 23.59 28.30 7.15
CA LEU A 491 23.21 29.38 6.23
C LEU A 491 22.35 30.48 6.86
N GLY A 492 21.95 30.33 8.14
CA GLY A 492 21.00 31.22 8.81
C GLY A 492 19.60 31.19 8.16
N LEU A 493 19.18 29.99 7.74
CA LEU A 493 17.92 29.71 7.04
C LEU A 493 17.17 28.56 7.75
N GLU A 494 17.08 28.61 9.08
CA GLU A 494 16.50 27.53 9.89
C GLU A 494 15.00 27.34 9.61
N GLU A 495 14.24 28.43 9.51
CA GLU A 495 12.80 28.40 9.23
C GLU A 495 12.53 27.83 7.83
N GLU A 496 13.30 28.27 6.83
CA GLU A 496 13.21 27.74 5.46
C GLU A 496 13.60 26.28 5.37
N ALA A 497 14.58 25.84 6.17
CA ALA A 497 15.02 24.45 6.20
C ALA A 497 13.98 23.52 6.83
N GLU A 498 13.28 23.99 7.87
CA GLU A 498 12.18 23.24 8.46
C GLU A 498 11.01 23.09 7.47
N LEU A 499 10.57 24.19 6.86
CA LEU A 499 9.50 24.18 5.86
C LEU A 499 9.86 23.32 4.64
N MET A 500 11.07 23.45 4.12
CA MET A 500 11.56 22.63 3.00
C MET A 500 11.63 21.15 3.38
N SER A 501 12.02 20.81 4.62
CA SER A 501 12.01 19.43 5.10
C SER A 501 10.60 18.86 5.14
N GLN A 502 9.60 19.64 5.56
CA GLN A 502 8.19 19.23 5.56
C GLN A 502 7.69 18.99 4.13
N GLU A 503 7.93 19.93 3.21
CA GLU A 503 7.50 19.82 1.81
C GLU A 503 8.20 18.66 1.07
N LEU A 504 9.50 18.43 1.32
CA LEU A 504 10.21 17.28 0.76
C LEU A 504 9.68 15.95 1.32
N THR A 505 9.34 15.91 2.61
CA THR A 505 8.74 14.71 3.22
C THR A 505 7.38 14.43 2.61
N ALA A 506 6.54 15.46 2.46
CA ALA A 506 5.24 15.35 1.82
C ALA A 506 5.39 14.89 0.36
N TRP A 507 6.31 15.46 -0.40
CA TRP A 507 6.57 15.07 -1.79
C TRP A 507 7.05 13.61 -1.92
N LEU A 508 7.88 13.14 -0.99
CA LEU A 508 8.33 11.74 -0.96
C LEU A 508 7.22 10.77 -0.52
N SER A 509 6.35 11.17 0.41
CA SER A 509 5.23 10.34 0.88
C SER A 509 4.07 10.24 -0.13
N HIS A 510 3.90 11.21 -1.03
CA HIS A 510 2.91 11.14 -2.11
C HIS A 510 3.14 9.96 -3.08
N ARG A 511 4.33 9.35 -3.09
CA ARG A 511 4.59 8.09 -3.82
C ARG A 511 4.07 6.84 -3.10
N SER A 512 3.82 6.92 -1.79
CA SER A 512 3.36 5.78 -0.97
C SER A 512 1.85 5.76 -0.81
N ASP A 513 1.22 6.93 -0.70
CA ASP A 513 -0.20 7.09 -0.39
C ASP A 513 -0.97 7.74 -1.55
N SER A 514 -1.12 7.03 -2.67
CA SER A 514 -2.03 7.45 -3.75
C SER A 514 -3.53 7.33 -3.37
N GLN A 515 -3.84 7.08 -2.10
CA GLN A 515 -5.19 6.75 -1.62
C GLN A 515 -5.93 7.91 -0.91
N THR A 516 -5.27 9.01 -0.52
CA THR A 516 -5.85 9.90 0.52
C THR A 516 -5.96 11.39 0.23
N GLN A 517 -5.68 11.90 -0.99
CA GLN A 517 -5.91 13.32 -1.29
C GLN A 517 -6.65 13.55 -2.63
N THR A 518 -7.89 13.07 -2.70
CA THR A 518 -8.85 13.43 -3.77
C THR A 518 -9.76 14.61 -3.40
N HIS A 519 -9.47 15.38 -2.34
CA HIS A 519 -10.42 16.38 -1.83
C HIS A 519 -10.10 17.86 -2.11
N SER A 520 -9.15 18.21 -2.98
CA SER A 520 -8.92 19.63 -3.28
C SER A 520 -8.28 19.95 -4.64
N LEU A 521 -8.23 18.99 -5.56
CA LEU A 521 -7.62 19.21 -6.88
C LEU A 521 -8.64 19.84 -7.82
N GLY A 522 -8.55 21.16 -8.03
CA GLY A 522 -9.23 21.80 -9.14
C GLY A 522 -8.65 21.26 -10.45
N SER A 523 -9.43 20.51 -11.20
CA SER A 523 -9.05 20.03 -12.53
C SER A 523 -9.92 20.70 -13.59
N THR A 524 -9.36 20.95 -14.75
CA THR A 524 -10.07 21.53 -15.89
C THR A 524 -9.60 20.86 -17.16
N THR A 525 -10.55 20.53 -18.03
CA THR A 525 -10.26 19.94 -19.34
C THR A 525 -10.18 21.05 -20.37
N LEU A 526 -9.14 21.01 -21.19
CA LEU A 526 -8.94 21.91 -22.32
C LEU A 526 -9.86 21.50 -23.46
N ASN A 527 -10.57 22.49 -24.01
CA ASN A 527 -11.38 22.36 -25.22
C ASN A 527 -10.75 23.22 -26.33
N ASP A 528 -11.32 23.19 -27.54
CA ASP A 528 -10.87 24.04 -28.67
C ASP A 528 -11.02 25.57 -28.41
N GLY A 529 -11.70 25.96 -27.33
CA GLY A 529 -11.86 27.35 -26.89
C GLY A 529 -11.02 27.69 -25.64
N PRO A 530 -10.92 28.99 -25.26
CA PRO A 530 -10.18 29.40 -24.07
C PRO A 530 -10.86 28.91 -22.78
N SER A 531 -10.15 28.15 -21.96
CA SER A 531 -10.59 27.72 -20.63
C SER A 531 -10.08 28.71 -19.57
N SER A 532 -10.91 29.04 -18.58
CA SER A 532 -10.51 29.90 -17.46
C SER A 532 -10.29 29.10 -16.18
N LEU A 533 -9.21 29.40 -15.48
CA LEU A 533 -8.83 28.80 -14.20
C LEU A 533 -8.71 29.89 -13.14
N LYS A 534 -9.45 29.77 -12.05
CA LYS A 534 -9.30 30.68 -10.91
C LYS A 534 -8.24 30.11 -9.95
N VAL A 535 -7.12 30.81 -9.79
CA VAL A 535 -6.03 30.41 -8.90
C VAL A 535 -5.71 31.56 -7.95
N GLY A 536 -6.07 31.41 -6.67
CA GLY A 536 -6.05 32.52 -5.71
C GLY A 536 -7.01 33.63 -6.12
N SER A 537 -6.52 34.87 -6.16
CA SER A 537 -7.29 36.03 -6.64
C SER A 537 -7.24 36.23 -8.17
N VAL A 538 -6.41 35.48 -8.90
CA VAL A 538 -6.17 35.68 -10.34
C VAL A 538 -6.93 34.65 -11.16
N VAL A 539 -7.48 35.09 -12.30
CA VAL A 539 -8.05 34.20 -13.32
C VAL A 539 -7.03 34.05 -14.45
N LEU A 540 -6.55 32.82 -14.62
CA LEU A 540 -5.66 32.42 -15.71
C LEU A 540 -6.48 31.95 -16.91
N SER A 541 -6.08 32.36 -18.11
CA SER A 541 -6.65 31.88 -19.36
C SER A 541 -5.71 30.85 -19.99
N LEU A 542 -6.23 29.65 -20.18
CA LEU A 542 -5.57 28.55 -20.87
C LEU A 542 -6.04 28.53 -22.33
N ARG A 543 -5.10 28.55 -23.26
CA ARG A 543 -5.37 28.41 -24.70
C ARG A 543 -4.52 27.29 -25.27
N GLN A 544 -5.18 26.36 -25.95
CA GLN A 544 -4.50 25.31 -26.72
C GLN A 544 -4.24 25.81 -28.14
N GLU A 545 -2.98 25.75 -28.58
CA GLU A 545 -2.55 26.04 -29.95
C GLU A 545 -1.77 24.82 -30.48
N GLY A 546 -2.48 23.94 -31.20
CA GLY A 546 -1.96 22.62 -31.60
C GLY A 546 -1.72 21.72 -30.38
N GLU A 547 -0.50 21.20 -30.25
CA GLU A 547 -0.06 20.39 -29.10
C GLU A 547 0.41 21.24 -27.89
N ALA A 548 0.63 22.54 -28.10
CA ALA A 548 1.11 23.45 -27.06
C ALA A 548 -0.05 24.09 -26.31
N VAL A 549 0.09 24.20 -24.99
CA VAL A 549 -0.85 24.93 -24.14
C VAL A 549 -0.16 26.17 -23.62
N TYR A 550 -0.80 27.31 -23.80
CA TYR A 550 -0.33 28.59 -23.32
C TYR A 550 -1.22 29.08 -22.20
N VAL A 551 -0.59 29.52 -21.13
CA VAL A 551 -1.24 30.09 -19.96
C VAL A 551 -0.99 31.59 -20.00
N SER A 552 -2.02 32.38 -19.80
CA SER A 552 -1.94 33.85 -19.86
C SER A 552 -2.77 34.47 -18.75
N ALA A 553 -2.39 35.68 -18.34
CA ALA A 553 -3.11 36.49 -17.36
C ALA A 553 -3.14 37.95 -17.85
N PRO A 554 -4.16 38.75 -17.46
CA PRO A 554 -4.22 40.16 -17.84
C PRO A 554 -2.92 40.91 -17.48
N GLY A 555 -2.27 41.52 -18.47
CA GLY A 555 -1.05 42.32 -18.28
C GLY A 555 0.26 41.52 -18.13
N ILE A 556 0.24 40.19 -18.29
CA ILE A 556 1.44 39.35 -18.20
C ILE A 556 1.62 38.53 -19.48
N MET A 557 2.86 38.39 -19.94
CA MET A 557 3.21 37.60 -21.12
C MET A 557 2.80 36.13 -20.95
N ALA A 558 2.24 35.54 -22.00
CA ALA A 558 1.85 34.14 -22.00
C ALA A 558 3.06 33.21 -21.83
N ARG A 559 2.91 32.16 -21.03
CA ARG A 559 3.93 31.12 -20.80
C ARG A 559 3.43 29.78 -21.29
N ARG A 560 4.35 28.95 -21.77
CA ARG A 560 4.04 27.61 -22.23
C ARG A 560 3.90 26.65 -21.05
N LEU A 561 2.82 25.87 -21.04
CA LEU A 561 2.60 24.73 -20.15
C LEU A 561 2.92 23.43 -20.91
N SER A 562 4.06 22.83 -20.58
CA SER A 562 4.46 21.50 -21.06
C SER A 562 3.70 20.43 -20.28
N ASP A 563 4.27 20.01 -19.16
CA ASP A 563 3.79 19.03 -18.19
C ASP A 563 3.61 19.67 -16.81
N LEU A 564 4.43 20.67 -16.48
CA LEU A 564 4.37 21.40 -15.22
C LEU A 564 4.76 22.87 -15.43
N LEU A 565 3.97 23.80 -14.89
CA LEU A 565 4.26 25.23 -14.89
C LEU A 565 4.08 25.79 -13.49
N VAL A 566 5.13 26.42 -12.98
CA VAL A 566 5.08 27.22 -11.75
C VAL A 566 5.10 28.69 -12.13
N TRP A 567 4.10 29.43 -11.66
CA TRP A 567 3.90 30.84 -11.95
C TRP A 567 3.76 31.64 -10.65
N HIS A 568 4.73 32.50 -10.37
CA HIS A 568 4.68 33.41 -9.23
C HIS A 568 3.70 34.56 -9.46
N LEU A 569 2.76 34.71 -8.54
CA LEU A 569 1.78 35.78 -8.42
C LEU A 569 2.09 36.60 -7.15
N PRO A 570 1.49 37.79 -6.96
CA PRO A 570 1.76 38.60 -5.75
C PRO A 570 1.40 37.91 -4.42
N GLU A 571 0.37 37.08 -4.40
CA GLU A 571 -0.16 36.42 -3.19
C GLU A 571 0.46 35.03 -2.93
N GLY A 572 1.17 34.47 -3.91
CA GLY A 572 1.63 33.09 -3.88
C GLY A 572 2.04 32.58 -5.25
N SER A 573 2.09 31.27 -5.43
CA SER A 573 2.47 30.64 -6.68
C SER A 573 1.36 29.74 -7.19
N ALA A 574 0.97 29.94 -8.45
CA ALA A 574 0.12 29.01 -9.17
C ALA A 574 0.97 27.85 -9.69
N VAL A 575 0.56 26.63 -9.38
CA VAL A 575 1.19 25.40 -9.87
C VAL A 575 0.18 24.70 -10.77
N LEU A 576 0.55 24.48 -12.02
CA LEU A 576 -0.30 23.88 -13.05
C LEU A 576 0.38 22.62 -13.58
N ALA A 577 -0.26 21.46 -13.47
CA ALA A 577 0.20 20.21 -14.05
C ALA A 577 -0.68 19.83 -15.24
N ARG A 578 -0.07 19.34 -16.32
CA ARG A 578 -0.75 18.95 -17.55
C ARG A 578 -0.44 17.51 -17.92
N GLU A 579 -1.49 16.79 -18.30
CA GLU A 579 -1.41 15.48 -18.94
C GLU A 579 -2.45 15.41 -20.06
N GLY A 580 -1.99 15.40 -21.31
CA GLY A 580 -2.86 15.49 -22.48
C GLY A 580 -3.71 16.78 -22.46
N PRO A 581 -5.05 16.69 -22.55
CA PRO A 581 -5.95 17.84 -22.45
C PRO A 581 -6.32 18.20 -20.99
N CYS A 582 -5.89 17.43 -19.99
CA CYS A 582 -6.20 17.71 -18.58
C CYS A 582 -5.18 18.69 -18.00
N VAL A 583 -5.67 19.72 -17.29
CA VAL A 583 -4.85 20.61 -16.47
C VAL A 583 -5.37 20.60 -15.05
N ALA A 584 -4.54 20.12 -14.12
CA ALA A 584 -4.80 20.20 -12.69
C ALA A 584 -4.01 21.38 -12.10
N HIS A 585 -4.52 21.99 -11.04
CA HIS A 585 -3.86 23.12 -10.42
C HIS A 585 -3.92 23.10 -8.88
N THR A 586 -2.94 23.77 -8.28
CA THR A 586 -2.94 24.13 -6.87
C THR A 586 -2.33 25.52 -6.69
N PHE A 587 -2.68 26.18 -5.58
CA PHE A 587 -2.12 27.46 -5.20
C PHE A 587 -1.25 27.30 -3.94
N VAL A 588 -0.03 27.81 -3.99
CA VAL A 588 0.90 27.81 -2.85
C VAL A 588 1.01 29.25 -2.33
N PRO A 589 0.32 29.60 -1.23
CA PRO A 589 0.37 30.95 -0.68
C PRO A 589 1.77 31.28 -0.15
N PHE A 590 2.18 32.54 -0.21
CA PHE A 590 3.47 32.94 0.34
C PHE A 590 3.51 32.94 1.88
N ASP A 591 2.36 33.18 2.52
CA ASP A 591 2.15 33.14 3.97
C ASP A 591 1.45 31.83 4.37
N SER A 592 2.24 30.80 4.63
CA SER A 592 1.78 29.60 5.35
C SER A 592 2.14 29.75 6.83
N ARG A 593 1.46 30.68 7.53
CA ARG A 593 1.25 30.54 8.99
C ARG A 593 -0.16 29.98 9.18
N VAL A 594 -0.24 28.67 9.38
CA VAL A 594 -1.37 28.02 10.06
C VAL A 594 -0.83 27.49 11.37
#